data_AF-A0A813KJD7-F1
#
_entry.id   AF-A0A813KJD7-F1
#
_cell.length_a   1.000
_cell.length_b   1.000
_cell.length_c   1.000
_cell.angle_alpha   90.00
_cell.angle_beta   90.00
_cell.angle_gamma   90.00
#
_symmetry.space_group_name_H-M   'P 1'
#
loop_
_entity.id
_entity.type
_entity.pdbx_description
1 polymer ?
#
loop_
_entity_poly.entity_id
_entity_poly.type
_entity_poly.pdbx_seq_one_letter_code
_entity_poly.pdbx_strand_id
1 'polypeptide(L)'
;AMALAVRGVFSGNLELCAKALDDTFVSDSFVCLEVLDELSGLEQQRRGAFRALDADFGFVGKALGLWAFHQRQALEDPDPETCPSREVLQKAADLLGAILLKLPPQRLLQRMQ
;
A
#
# COMPACT_ATOMS: atom_id res chain seq x y z
N ALA A 1 -5.53 8.95 -19.85
CA ALA A 1 -6.18 10.15 -19.27
C ALA A 1 -6.57 9.92 -17.81
N MET A 2 -7.32 8.86 -17.50
CA MET A 2 -7.74 8.56 -16.12
C MET A 2 -6.59 8.27 -15.15
N ALA A 3 -5.63 7.42 -15.53
CA ALA A 3 -4.44 7.13 -14.71
C ALA A 3 -3.61 8.40 -14.37
N LEU A 4 -3.48 9.33 -15.32
CA LEU A 4 -2.78 10.60 -15.08
C LEU A 4 -3.54 11.52 -14.10
N ALA A 5 -4.88 11.54 -14.18
CA ALA A 5 -5.71 12.32 -13.26
C ALA A 5 -5.67 11.73 -11.84
N VAL A 6 -5.71 10.40 -11.73
CA VAL A 6 -5.61 9.67 -10.46
C VAL A 6 -4.25 9.91 -9.81
N ARG A 7 -3.15 9.80 -10.56
CA ARG A 7 -1.82 10.17 -10.08
C ARG A 7 -1.73 11.63 -9.65
N GLY A 8 -2.31 12.56 -10.40
CA GLY A 8 -2.34 13.98 -10.03
C GLY A 8 -3.07 14.26 -8.71
N VAL A 9 -4.12 13.48 -8.41
CA VAL A 9 -4.91 13.57 -7.17
C VAL A 9 -4.15 13.03 -5.96
N PHE A 10 -3.38 11.96 -6.15
CA PHE A 10 -2.55 11.37 -5.08
C PHE A 10 -1.20 12.07 -4.90
N SER A 11 -0.68 12.69 -5.96
CA SER A 11 0.60 13.38 -5.92
C SER A 11 0.59 14.52 -4.91
N GLY A 12 1.44 14.40 -3.89
CA GLY A 12 1.56 15.39 -2.82
C GLY A 12 0.45 15.34 -1.75
N ASN A 13 -0.55 14.47 -1.85
CA ASN A 13 -1.60 14.32 -0.83
C ASN A 13 -1.48 12.97 -0.09
N LEU A 14 -0.59 12.95 0.91
CA LEU A 14 -0.25 11.79 1.73
C LEU A 14 -1.44 11.19 2.48
N GLU A 15 -2.35 12.05 2.96
CA GLU A 15 -3.58 11.62 3.64
C GLU A 15 -4.49 10.85 2.68
N LEU A 16 -4.64 11.35 1.45
CA LEU A 16 -5.47 10.73 0.44
C LEU A 16 -4.91 9.36 0.03
N CYS A 17 -3.58 9.24 -0.13
CA CYS A 17 -2.94 7.96 -0.37
C CYS A 17 -3.19 6.97 0.78
N ALA A 18 -3.07 7.41 2.03
CA ALA A 18 -3.33 6.56 3.19
C ALA A 18 -4.82 6.16 3.30
N LYS A 19 -5.75 7.05 2.94
CA LYS A 19 -7.20 6.75 2.90
C LYS A 19 -7.57 5.78 1.78
N ALA A 20 -6.88 5.84 0.65
CA ALA A 20 -7.13 4.94 -0.47
C ALA A 20 -6.66 3.50 -0.23
N LEU A 21 -5.89 3.25 0.83
CA LEU A 21 -5.54 1.89 1.29
C LEU A 21 -6.54 1.32 2.30
N ASP A 22 -7.58 2.07 2.66
CA ASP A 22 -8.58 1.68 3.64
C ASP A 22 -9.75 0.93 2.99
N ASP A 23 -10.63 0.34 3.80
CA ASP A 23 -11.73 -0.55 3.40
C ASP A 23 -12.65 0.03 2.30
N THR A 24 -12.65 1.36 2.14
CA THR A 24 -13.42 2.06 1.10
C THR A 24 -12.98 1.71 -0.32
N PHE A 25 -11.69 1.47 -0.54
CA PHE A 25 -11.12 1.31 -1.89
C PHE A 25 -10.37 -0.01 -2.09
N VAL A 26 -10.20 -0.83 -1.05
CA VAL A 26 -9.47 -2.11 -1.15
C VAL A 26 -10.05 -3.09 -2.19
N SER A 27 -11.31 -2.95 -2.59
CA SER A 27 -11.92 -3.79 -3.63
C SER A 27 -11.65 -3.32 -5.06
N ASP A 28 -11.16 -2.09 -5.26
CA ASP A 28 -10.84 -1.53 -6.57
C ASP A 28 -9.35 -1.68 -6.86
N SER A 29 -8.99 -2.79 -7.50
CA SER A 29 -7.59 -3.09 -7.83
C SER A 29 -6.90 -2.00 -8.64
N PHE A 30 -7.62 -1.26 -9.50
CA PHE A 30 -7.01 -0.18 -10.28
C PHE A 30 -6.57 0.98 -9.37
N VAL A 31 -7.44 1.40 -8.45
CA VAL A 31 -7.11 2.45 -7.46
C VAL A 31 -5.96 1.99 -6.58
N CYS A 32 -5.98 0.75 -6.10
CA CYS A 32 -4.91 0.19 -5.27
C CYS A 32 -3.56 0.25 -6.00
N LEU A 33 -3.50 -0.16 -7.27
CA LEU A 33 -2.25 -0.16 -8.04
C LEU A 33 -1.69 1.25 -8.24
N GLU A 34 -2.54 2.23 -8.59
CA GLU A 34 -2.09 3.62 -8.78
C GLU A 34 -1.57 4.24 -7.47
N VAL A 35 -2.23 3.95 -6.35
CA VAL A 35 -1.81 4.45 -5.03
C VAL A 35 -0.49 3.81 -4.60
N LEU A 36 -0.33 2.50 -4.80
CA LEU A 36 0.91 1.78 -4.46
C LEU A 36 2.10 2.28 -5.31
N ASP A 37 1.88 2.59 -6.58
CA ASP A 37 2.90 3.20 -7.45
C ASP A 37 3.32 4.59 -6.95
N GLU A 38 2.35 5.44 -6.61
CA GLU A 38 2.62 6.78 -6.09
C GLU A 38 3.40 6.72 -4.77
N LEU A 39 2.98 5.87 -3.84
CA LEU A 39 3.65 5.66 -2.55
C LEU A 39 5.09 5.16 -2.74
N SER A 40 5.30 4.22 -3.66
CA SER A 40 6.63 3.71 -3.98
C SER A 40 7.56 4.79 -4.51
N GLY A 41 7.05 5.71 -5.34
CA GLY A 41 7.80 6.89 -5.80
C GLY A 41 8.13 7.85 -4.65
N LEU A 42 7.23 8.00 -3.68
CA LEU A 42 7.36 8.95 -2.58
C LEU A 42 8.54 8.62 -1.64
N GLU A 43 8.79 7.35 -1.38
CA GLU A 43 9.93 6.92 -0.56
C GLU A 43 11.27 7.11 -1.25
N GLN A 44 11.30 7.02 -2.59
CA GLN A 44 12.51 7.34 -3.36
C GLN A 44 12.83 8.84 -3.30
N GLN A 45 11.81 9.68 -3.24
CA GLN A 45 11.95 11.14 -3.25
C GLN A 45 12.18 11.74 -1.85
N ARG A 46 11.57 11.17 -0.80
CA ARG A 46 11.58 11.74 0.56
C ARG A 46 11.81 10.68 1.62
N ARG A 47 13.07 10.55 2.07
CA ARG A 47 13.44 9.67 3.18
C ARG A 47 12.59 9.94 4.42
N GLY A 48 11.98 8.88 4.96
CA GLY A 48 11.21 8.93 6.21
C GLY A 48 9.75 9.33 6.04
N ALA A 49 9.26 9.53 4.80
CA ALA A 49 7.86 9.85 4.54
C ALA A 49 6.91 8.81 5.12
N PHE A 50 7.23 7.51 4.99
CA PHE A 50 6.38 6.44 5.54
C PHE A 50 6.30 6.42 7.06
N ARG A 51 7.33 6.87 7.79
CA ARG A 51 7.24 6.97 9.25
C ARG A 51 6.25 8.05 9.68
N ALA A 52 6.24 9.19 8.97
CA ALA A 52 5.26 10.24 9.21
C ALA A 52 3.85 9.78 8.82
N LEU A 53 3.71 9.16 7.65
CA LEU A 53 2.43 8.60 7.19
C LEU A 53 1.84 7.60 8.19
N ASP A 54 2.69 6.76 8.77
CA ASP A 54 2.27 5.76 9.74
C ASP A 54 1.90 6.36 11.10
N ALA A 55 2.64 7.38 11.55
CA ALA A 55 2.32 8.09 12.79
C ALA A 55 0.99 8.86 12.70
N ASP A 56 0.74 9.49 11.55
CA ASP A 56 -0.41 10.39 11.38
C ASP A 56 -1.67 9.65 10.89
N PHE A 57 -1.51 8.56 10.12
CA PHE A 57 -2.61 7.91 9.42
C PHE A 57 -2.67 6.38 9.58
N GLY A 58 -1.81 5.76 10.40
CA GLY A 58 -1.79 4.31 10.61
C GLY A 58 -1.48 3.51 9.32
N PHE A 59 -0.71 4.13 8.42
CA PHE A 59 -0.40 3.65 7.08
C PHE A 59 0.02 2.17 7.00
N VAL A 60 0.88 1.69 7.88
CA VAL A 60 1.36 0.30 7.85
C VAL A 60 0.22 -0.65 8.14
N GLY A 61 -0.66 -0.31 9.09
CA GLY A 61 -1.85 -1.11 9.38
C GLY A 61 -2.77 -1.20 8.16
N LYS A 62 -2.95 -0.10 7.43
CA LYS A 62 -3.78 -0.05 6.22
C LYS A 62 -3.16 -0.85 5.07
N ALA A 63 -1.85 -0.71 4.85
CA ALA A 63 -1.14 -1.51 3.85
C ALA A 63 -1.20 -3.02 4.15
N LEU A 64 -1.14 -3.42 5.42
CA LEU A 64 -1.34 -4.80 5.85
C LEU A 64 -2.80 -5.26 5.65
N GLY A 65 -3.78 -4.39 5.92
CA GLY A 65 -5.20 -4.66 5.64
C GLY A 65 -5.48 -4.89 4.16
N LEU A 66 -4.95 -4.02 3.30
CA LEU A 66 -4.98 -4.17 1.84
C LEU A 66 -4.36 -5.51 1.42
N TRP A 67 -3.19 -5.85 1.96
CA TRP A 67 -2.51 -7.11 1.65
C TRP A 67 -3.36 -8.32 2.05
N ALA A 68 -3.94 -8.33 3.27
CA ALA A 68 -4.80 -9.42 3.73
C ALA A 68 -6.07 -9.57 2.87
N PHE A 69 -6.68 -8.46 2.46
CA PHE A 69 -7.85 -8.45 1.59
C PHE A 69 -7.53 -9.09 0.23
N HIS A 70 -6.47 -8.62 -0.44
CA HIS A 70 -6.09 -9.15 -1.76
C HIS A 70 -5.53 -10.57 -1.69
N GLN A 71 -4.93 -10.96 -0.57
CA GLN A 71 -4.50 -12.35 -0.34
C GLN A 71 -5.71 -13.27 -0.33
N ARG A 72 -6.77 -12.87 0.38
CA ARG A 72 -8.02 -13.62 0.41
C ARG A 72 -8.66 -13.70 -0.97
N GLN A 73 -8.76 -12.58 -1.70
CA GLN A 73 -9.29 -12.61 -3.07
C GLN A 73 -8.49 -13.54 -3.98
N ALA A 74 -7.16 -13.47 -3.95
CA ALA A 74 -6.31 -14.32 -4.80
C ALA A 74 -6.46 -15.82 -4.49
N LEU A 75 -6.81 -16.19 -3.26
CA LEU A 75 -7.07 -17.57 -2.86
C LEU A 75 -8.49 -18.04 -3.22
N GLU A 76 -9.44 -17.12 -3.28
CA GLU A 76 -10.84 -17.39 -3.65
C GLU A 76 -11.07 -17.32 -5.17
N ASP A 77 -10.12 -16.77 -5.94
CA ASP A 77 -10.22 -16.60 -7.39
C ASP A 77 -10.11 -17.94 -8.13
N PRO A 78 -11.09 -18.30 -8.98
CA PRO A 78 -11.04 -19.53 -9.78
C PRO A 78 -9.96 -19.51 -10.88
N ASP A 79 -9.46 -18.33 -11.29
CA ASP A 79 -8.39 -18.18 -12.27
C ASP A 79 -7.23 -17.34 -11.71
N PRO A 80 -6.27 -17.99 -11.02
CA PRO A 80 -5.17 -17.29 -10.40
C PRO A 80 -4.21 -16.63 -11.41
N GLU A 81 -4.23 -16.97 -12.69
CA GLU A 81 -3.31 -16.37 -13.67
C GLU A 81 -3.78 -15.00 -14.16
N THR A 82 -5.08 -14.70 -14.07
CA THR A 82 -5.65 -13.40 -14.47
C THR A 82 -6.09 -12.54 -13.30
N CYS A 83 -5.94 -13.02 -12.07
CA CYS A 83 -6.36 -12.33 -10.86
C CYS A 83 -5.56 -11.02 -10.63
N PRO A 84 -6.21 -9.84 -10.71
CA PRO A 84 -5.54 -8.54 -10.54
C PRO A 84 -4.97 -8.35 -9.13
N SER A 85 -5.49 -9.08 -8.14
CA SER A 85 -4.98 -9.08 -6.77
C SER A 85 -3.52 -9.55 -6.65
N ARG A 86 -3.00 -10.34 -7.61
CA ARG A 86 -1.58 -10.75 -7.60
C ARG A 86 -0.65 -9.56 -7.77
N GLU A 87 -0.98 -8.65 -8.69
CA GLU A 87 -0.15 -7.46 -8.91
C GLU A 87 -0.20 -6.53 -7.70
N VAL A 88 -1.40 -6.37 -7.11
CA VAL A 88 -1.56 -5.58 -5.87
C VAL A 88 -0.74 -6.18 -4.73
N LEU A 89 -0.79 -7.50 -4.54
CA LEU A 89 -0.02 -8.22 -3.52
C LEU A 89 1.49 -8.02 -3.70
N GLN A 90 1.99 -8.11 -4.94
CA GLN A 90 3.41 -7.91 -5.23
C GLN A 90 3.85 -6.49 -4.86
N LYS A 91 3.14 -5.46 -5.35
CA LYS A 91 3.48 -4.06 -5.06
C LYS A 91 3.33 -3.72 -3.57
N ALA A 92 2.31 -4.25 -2.91
CA ALA A 92 2.12 -4.09 -1.47
C ALA A 92 3.25 -4.75 -0.67
N ALA A 93 3.72 -5.94 -1.08
CA ALA A 93 4.85 -6.62 -0.45
C ALA A 93 6.15 -5.84 -0.62
N ASP A 94 6.41 -5.29 -1.81
CA ASP A 94 7.60 -4.46 -2.07
C ASP A 94 7.60 -3.19 -1.20
N LEU A 95 6.44 -2.53 -1.11
CA LEU A 95 6.22 -1.36 -0.27
C LEU A 95 6.44 -1.67 1.23
N LEU A 96 5.77 -2.72 1.74
CA LEU A 96 5.90 -3.16 3.12
C LEU A 96 7.33 -3.60 3.44
N GLY A 97 8.00 -4.32 2.54
CA GLY A 97 9.40 -4.68 2.67
C GLY A 97 10.31 -3.46 2.79
N ALA A 98 10.12 -2.46 1.92
CA ALA A 98 10.86 -1.21 1.98
C ALA A 98 10.66 -0.44 3.30
N ILE A 99 9.46 -0.51 3.89
CA ILE A 99 9.15 0.12 5.18
C ILE A 99 9.80 -0.66 6.33
N LEU A 100 9.56 -1.97 6.40
CA LEU A 100 9.96 -2.83 7.51
C LEU A 100 11.48 -2.95 7.60
N LEU A 101 12.19 -3.06 6.48
CA LEU A 101 13.66 -3.10 6.45
C LEU A 101 14.31 -1.80 6.98
N LYS A 102 13.56 -0.70 7.05
CA LYS A 102 14.01 0.60 7.58
C LYS A 102 13.59 0.84 9.03
N LEU A 103 12.86 -0.10 9.64
CA LEU A 103 12.52 -0.03 11.05
C LEU A 103 13.71 -0.56 11.89
N PRO A 104 14.03 0.09 13.03
CA PRO A 104 14.95 -0.51 13.99
C PRO A 104 14.39 -1.86 14.46
N PRO A 105 15.23 -2.90 14.65
CA PRO A 105 14.78 -4.24 15.05
C PRO A 105 13.88 -4.26 16.28
N GLN A 106 14.13 -3.34 17.23
CA GLN A 106 13.34 -3.18 18.45
C GLN A 106 11.88 -2.78 18.19
N ARG A 107 11.60 -1.95 17.18
CA ARG A 107 10.22 -1.57 16.82
C ARG A 107 9.49 -2.65 16.02
N LEU A 108 10.24 -3.43 15.25
CA LEU A 108 9.72 -4.62 14.56
C LEU A 108 9.20 -5.64 15.59
N LEU A 109 10.01 -5.95 16.60
CA LEU A 109 9.64 -6.87 17.68
C LEU A 109 8.42 -6.41 18.48
N GLN A 110 8.29 -5.11 18.74
CA GLN A 110 7.13 -4.54 19.45
C GLN A 110 5.81 -4.61 18.66
N ARG A 111 5.84 -4.73 17.33
CA ARG A 111 4.62 -4.87 16.50
C ARG A 111 4.21 -6.32 16.27
N MET A 112 5.05 -7.28 16.63
CA MET A 112 4.78 -8.71 16.51
C MET A 112 4.25 -9.33 17.83
N GLN A 113 4.20 -8.55 18.90
CA GLN A 113 3.62 -8.91 20.20
C GLN A 113 2.23 -8.28 20.34
#